data_AF-A0A4D6FRB4-F1
#
_entry.id   AF-A0A4D6FRB4-F1
#
_cell.length_a   1.000
_cell.length_b   1.000
_cell.length_c   1.000
_cell.angle_alpha   90.00
_cell.angle_beta   90.00
_cell.angle_gamma   90.00
#
_symmetry.space_group_name_H-M   'P 1'
#
loop_
_entity.id
_entity.type
_entity.pdbx_description
1 polymer ?
#
loop_
_entity_poly.entity_id
_entity_poly.type
_entity_poly.pdbx_seq_one_letter_code
_entity_poly.pdbx_strand_id
1 'polypeptide(L)'
;MRCNMFGKSINEKKLLWISVIAALIFALVGIVWGIAISSQIILFDGAYSFISVLLSLMSLIVARYIQQSDAARFPYGKEMLEPLVIIVKYTIILVLCIAAISAAIESLASGGREVSIGHALVFAAISTIGCAAVYWMLNRHKKNSGFIRAEANQWKMDTLLSAAVLFGFAAAWVVSLTPYRYLMPYVDPIMVLLVVGYFLKTPIREITKSFKEVLEMTPDRDIETEFKTAVQAIESRYQIPESIVRVAKVGNKLFIDVDFILGPQSKIVTTVDQDEVRAEITRNTSAVGYKKWLTVSFTHDAKWAKKTHL
;
A
#
# COMPACT_ATOMS: atom_id res chain seq x y z
N MET A 1 12.79 -17.71 -40.16
CA MET A 1 13.40 -18.28 -38.94
C MET A 1 13.35 -17.25 -37.82
N ARG A 2 12.31 -17.28 -36.97
CA ARG A 2 12.32 -16.62 -35.65
C ARG A 2 11.76 -17.63 -34.66
N CYS A 3 12.70 -18.15 -33.88
CA CYS A 3 12.58 -19.32 -33.03
C CYS A 3 11.84 -18.96 -31.74
N ASN A 4 10.84 -19.77 -31.40
CA ASN A 4 10.34 -20.11 -30.06
C ASN A 4 10.58 -19.10 -28.91
N MET A 5 9.54 -18.32 -28.59
CA MET A 5 9.27 -17.86 -27.23
C MET A 5 7.87 -18.32 -26.79
N PHE A 6 7.63 -19.62 -26.81
CA PHE A 6 6.63 -20.25 -25.94
C PHE A 6 7.37 -20.91 -24.77
N GLY A 7 7.98 -20.08 -23.93
CA GLY A 7 8.36 -20.49 -22.59
C GLY A 7 7.08 -20.70 -21.80
N LYS A 8 6.67 -21.97 -21.67
CA LYS A 8 5.58 -22.52 -20.87
C LYS A 8 5.10 -21.54 -19.77
N SER A 9 4.09 -20.71 -20.07
CA SER A 9 3.50 -19.87 -19.04
C SER A 9 2.80 -20.80 -18.06
N ILE A 10 3.39 -20.99 -16.88
CA ILE A 10 2.56 -21.39 -15.75
C ILE A 10 1.48 -20.32 -15.68
N ASN A 11 0.24 -20.73 -15.92
CA ASN A 11 -0.90 -19.85 -16.06
C ASN A 11 -0.91 -18.90 -14.84
N GLU A 12 -0.70 -17.60 -15.06
CA GLU A 12 -0.61 -16.60 -13.99
C GLU A 12 -1.76 -16.72 -13.00
N LYS A 13 -2.97 -17.02 -13.53
CA LYS A 13 -4.16 -17.31 -12.74
C LYS A 13 -3.96 -18.47 -11.77
N LYS A 14 -3.29 -19.56 -12.19
CA LYS A 14 -2.97 -20.71 -11.32
C LYS A 14 -1.99 -20.31 -10.21
N LEU A 15 -0.94 -19.55 -10.51
CA LEU A 15 0.02 -19.06 -9.51
C LEU A 15 -0.65 -18.18 -8.45
N LEU A 16 -1.49 -17.24 -8.89
CA LEU A 16 -2.25 -16.37 -7.99
C LEU A 16 -3.27 -17.16 -7.16
N TRP A 17 -3.97 -18.13 -7.76
CA TRP A 17 -4.88 -19.01 -7.01
C TRP A 17 -4.15 -19.86 -5.97
N ILE A 18 -2.99 -20.43 -6.31
CA ILE A 18 -2.15 -21.15 -5.34
C ILE A 18 -1.75 -20.23 -4.20
N SER A 19 -1.37 -18.98 -4.51
CA SER A 19 -1.00 -17.99 -3.50
C SER A 19 -2.16 -17.67 -2.54
N VAL A 20 -3.36 -17.40 -3.07
CA VAL A 20 -4.56 -17.13 -2.25
C VAL A 20 -4.93 -18.34 -1.39
N ILE A 21 -4.92 -19.55 -1.96
CA ILE A 21 -5.25 -20.78 -1.23
C ILE A 21 -4.22 -21.04 -0.14
N ALA A 22 -2.93 -20.88 -0.44
CA ALA A 22 -1.87 -21.03 0.54
C ALA A 22 -2.03 -20.03 1.69
N ALA A 23 -2.25 -18.75 1.38
CA ALA A 23 -2.46 -17.71 2.39
C ALA A 23 -3.66 -18.04 3.29
N LEU A 24 -4.77 -18.50 2.70
CA LEU A 24 -5.96 -18.90 3.45
C LEU A 24 -5.69 -20.11 4.36
N ILE A 25 -4.96 -21.12 3.87
CA ILE A 25 -4.59 -22.29 4.67
C ILE A 25 -3.69 -21.88 5.84
N PHE A 26 -2.61 -21.12 5.58
CA PHE A 26 -1.71 -20.65 6.65
C PHE A 26 -2.45 -19.82 7.69
N ALA A 27 -3.36 -18.95 7.26
CA ALA A 27 -4.18 -18.16 8.15
C ALA A 27 -5.08 -19.02 9.05
N LEU A 28 -5.81 -19.98 8.47
CA LEU A 28 -6.69 -20.88 9.23
C LEU A 28 -5.90 -21.79 10.18
N VAL A 29 -4.80 -22.38 9.71
CA VAL A 29 -3.93 -23.22 10.54
C VAL A 29 -3.34 -22.37 11.67
N GLY A 30 -2.89 -21.14 11.40
CA GLY A 30 -2.38 -20.23 12.43
C GLY A 30 -3.41 -19.88 13.49
N ILE A 31 -4.67 -19.63 13.11
CA ILE A 31 -5.76 -19.38 14.06
C ILE A 31 -6.02 -20.63 14.92
N VAL A 32 -6.22 -21.79 14.29
CA VAL A 32 -6.52 -23.05 15.00
C VAL A 32 -5.36 -23.43 15.93
N TRP A 33 -4.14 -23.35 15.44
CA TRP A 33 -2.94 -23.70 16.21
C TRP A 33 -2.70 -22.72 17.35
N GLY A 34 -2.82 -21.42 17.09
CA GLY A 34 -2.68 -20.36 18.09
C GLY A 34 -3.66 -20.53 19.26
N ILE A 35 -4.91 -20.90 18.97
CA ILE A 35 -5.89 -21.26 20.01
C ILE A 35 -5.47 -22.53 20.75
N ALA A 36 -5.08 -23.59 20.03
CA ALA A 36 -4.74 -24.88 20.62
C ALA A 36 -3.53 -24.82 21.58
N ILE A 37 -2.54 -23.97 21.30
CA ILE A 37 -1.34 -23.79 22.15
C ILE A 37 -1.41 -22.55 23.04
N SER A 38 -2.56 -21.85 23.04
CA SER A 38 -2.79 -20.60 23.78
C SER A 38 -1.82 -19.45 23.44
N SER A 39 -1.24 -19.41 22.23
CA SER A 39 -0.31 -18.35 21.81
C SER A 39 -1.04 -17.17 21.17
N GLN A 40 -0.91 -15.98 21.76
CA GLN A 40 -1.50 -14.76 21.24
C GLN A 40 -0.77 -14.27 19.98
N ILE A 41 0.56 -14.42 19.89
CA ILE A 41 1.29 -13.96 18.70
C ILE A 41 0.96 -14.80 17.46
N ILE A 42 0.83 -16.12 17.62
CA ILE A 42 0.46 -17.02 16.51
C ILE A 42 -1.00 -16.81 16.10
N LEU A 43 -1.89 -16.62 17.08
CA LEU A 43 -3.28 -16.28 16.81
C LEU A 43 -3.40 -14.94 16.06
N PHE A 44 -2.64 -13.93 16.48
CA PHE A 44 -2.60 -12.63 15.80
C PHE A 44 -2.11 -12.75 14.36
N ASP A 45 -1.01 -13.48 14.12
CA ASP A 45 -0.45 -13.70 12.78
C ASP A 45 -1.46 -14.40 11.86
N GLY A 46 -2.15 -15.44 12.35
CA GLY A 46 -3.21 -16.13 11.63
C GLY A 46 -4.42 -15.23 11.34
N ALA A 47 -4.90 -14.48 12.33
CA ALA A 47 -6.04 -13.58 12.20
C ALA A 47 -5.73 -12.42 11.23
N TYR A 48 -4.54 -11.84 11.33
CA TYR A 48 -4.05 -10.79 10.43
C TYR A 48 -3.99 -11.29 8.99
N SER A 49 -3.38 -12.46 8.78
CA SER A 49 -3.30 -13.10 7.47
C SER A 49 -4.69 -13.37 6.89
N PHE A 50 -5.62 -13.92 7.68
CA PHE A 50 -6.99 -14.19 7.24
C PHE A 50 -7.70 -12.92 6.79
N ILE A 51 -7.73 -11.90 7.66
CA ILE A 51 -8.39 -10.62 7.39
C ILE A 51 -7.76 -9.94 6.17
N SER A 52 -6.43 -9.96 6.06
CA SER A 52 -5.72 -9.34 4.93
C SER A 52 -6.09 -9.98 3.59
N VAL A 53 -6.30 -11.30 3.53
CA VAL A 53 -6.76 -11.99 2.31
C VAL A 53 -8.15 -11.51 1.92
N LEU A 54 -9.10 -11.45 2.86
CA LEU A 54 -10.45 -10.94 2.59
C LEU A 54 -10.42 -9.48 2.09
N LEU A 55 -9.63 -8.63 2.74
CA LEU A 55 -9.50 -7.22 2.37
C LEU A 55 -8.82 -7.04 1.01
N SER A 56 -7.85 -7.88 0.67
CA SER A 56 -7.21 -7.88 -0.65
C SER A 56 -8.19 -8.33 -1.75
N LEU A 57 -9.06 -9.32 -1.49
CA LEU A 57 -10.14 -9.67 -2.42
C LEU A 57 -11.10 -8.50 -2.64
N MET A 58 -11.49 -7.79 -1.57
CA MET A 58 -12.30 -6.59 -1.66
C MET A 58 -11.61 -5.50 -2.50
N SER A 59 -10.32 -5.23 -2.26
CA SER A 59 -9.54 -4.27 -3.05
C SER A 59 -9.48 -4.64 -4.53
N LEU A 60 -9.36 -5.93 -4.87
CA LEU A 60 -9.36 -6.39 -6.27
C LEU A 60 -10.72 -6.15 -6.94
N ILE A 61 -11.83 -6.40 -6.24
CA ILE A 61 -13.18 -6.14 -6.76
C ILE A 61 -13.34 -4.63 -7.04
N VAL A 62 -12.94 -3.79 -6.09
CA VAL A 62 -13.03 -2.33 -6.25
C VAL A 62 -12.11 -1.84 -7.36
N ALA A 63 -10.88 -2.36 -7.46
CA ALA A 63 -9.96 -2.01 -8.55
C ALA A 63 -10.55 -2.32 -9.94
N ARG A 64 -11.23 -3.48 -10.09
CA ARG A 64 -11.95 -3.81 -11.32
C ARG A 64 -13.10 -2.85 -11.58
N TYR A 65 -13.83 -2.45 -10.55
CA TYR A 65 -14.93 -1.49 -10.68
C TYR A 65 -14.44 -0.07 -11.06
N ILE A 66 -13.28 0.35 -10.56
CA ILE A 66 -12.64 1.63 -10.92
C ILE A 66 -12.27 1.67 -12.40
N GLN A 67 -11.81 0.55 -12.96
CA GLN A 67 -11.43 0.45 -14.38
C GLN A 67 -12.62 0.51 -15.34
N GLN A 68 -13.84 0.22 -14.87
CA GLN A 68 -15.05 0.30 -15.70
C GLN A 68 -15.44 1.76 -15.93
N SER A 69 -15.45 2.18 -17.21
CA SER A 69 -15.92 3.49 -17.63
C SER A 69 -17.41 3.67 -17.29
N ASP A 70 -17.72 4.75 -16.57
CA ASP A 70 -19.08 5.14 -16.21
C ASP A 70 -19.14 6.67 -16.07
N ALA A 71 -19.01 7.36 -17.21
CA ALA A 71 -18.94 8.82 -17.25
C ALA A 71 -20.26 9.49 -16.83
N ALA A 72 -21.40 8.81 -16.98
CA ALA A 72 -22.70 9.35 -16.62
C ALA A 72 -22.87 9.52 -15.10
N ARG A 73 -22.38 8.56 -14.31
CA ARG A 73 -22.42 8.63 -12.84
C ARG A 73 -21.14 9.21 -12.23
N PHE A 74 -20.00 9.02 -12.88
CA PHE A 74 -18.68 9.46 -12.40
C PHE A 74 -17.96 10.27 -13.48
N PRO A 75 -18.31 11.56 -13.67
CA PRO A 75 -17.74 12.38 -14.74
C PRO A 75 -16.21 12.54 -14.63
N TYR A 76 -15.67 12.58 -13.40
CA TYR A 76 -14.24 12.68 -13.12
C TYR A 76 -13.55 11.32 -12.88
N GLY A 77 -14.30 10.22 -13.01
CA GLY A 77 -13.86 8.85 -12.75
C GLY A 77 -14.03 8.40 -11.29
N LYS A 78 -13.59 7.17 -11.01
CA LYS A 78 -13.84 6.46 -9.75
C LYS A 78 -12.61 6.33 -8.84
N GLU A 79 -11.54 7.07 -9.14
CA GLU A 79 -10.23 6.89 -8.52
C GLU A 79 -10.26 7.17 -7.00
N MET A 80 -11.21 7.98 -6.51
CA MET A 80 -11.43 8.24 -5.07
C MET A 80 -11.83 6.98 -4.27
N LEU A 81 -12.37 5.95 -4.93
CA LEU A 81 -12.69 4.68 -4.27
C LEU A 81 -11.43 3.95 -3.78
N GLU A 82 -10.29 4.15 -4.44
CA GLU A 82 -9.02 3.52 -4.05
C GLU A 82 -8.58 3.95 -2.64
N PRO A 83 -8.35 5.24 -2.33
CA PRO A 83 -7.96 5.65 -0.99
C PRO A 83 -9.04 5.35 0.07
N LEU A 84 -10.33 5.39 -0.27
CA LEU A 84 -11.40 5.00 0.67
C LEU A 84 -11.31 3.53 1.08
N VAL A 85 -11.08 2.62 0.13
CA VAL A 85 -10.86 1.20 0.43
C VAL A 85 -9.60 0.99 1.27
N ILE A 86 -8.54 1.74 1.00
CA ILE A 86 -7.30 1.66 1.77
C ILE A 86 -7.55 2.10 3.23
N ILE A 87 -8.30 3.20 3.45
CA ILE A 87 -8.70 3.63 4.80
C ILE A 87 -9.45 2.51 5.53
N VAL A 88 -10.51 1.96 4.92
CA VAL A 88 -11.30 0.87 5.53
C VAL A 88 -10.42 -0.33 5.86
N LYS A 89 -9.57 -0.76 4.91
CA LYS A 89 -8.65 -1.89 5.08
C LYS A 89 -7.74 -1.70 6.29
N TYR A 90 -7.06 -0.55 6.37
CA TYR A 90 -6.11 -0.31 7.45
C TYR A 90 -6.78 0.06 8.77
N THR A 91 -8.01 0.58 8.77
CA THR A 91 -8.80 0.74 10.01
C THR A 91 -9.15 -0.61 10.62
N ILE A 92 -9.56 -1.60 9.82
CA ILE A 92 -9.83 -2.96 10.32
C ILE A 92 -8.56 -3.58 10.90
N ILE A 93 -7.42 -3.44 10.21
CA ILE A 93 -6.12 -3.89 10.71
C ILE A 93 -5.74 -3.16 12.01
N LEU A 94 -6.00 -1.85 12.10
CA LEU A 94 -5.71 -1.06 13.30
C LEU A 94 -6.51 -1.57 14.51
N VAL A 95 -7.80 -1.87 14.33
CA VAL A 95 -8.65 -2.46 15.37
C VAL A 95 -8.12 -3.82 15.81
N LEU A 96 -7.70 -4.68 14.88
CA LEU A 96 -7.07 -5.96 15.19
C LEU A 96 -5.79 -5.79 16.03
N CYS A 97 -4.92 -4.84 15.66
CA CYS A 97 -3.71 -4.54 16.41
C CYS A 97 -4.00 -4.04 17.82
N ILE A 98 -4.97 -3.14 17.98
CA ILE A 98 -5.39 -2.64 19.30
C ILE A 98 -5.93 -3.78 20.16
N ALA A 99 -6.79 -4.65 19.61
CA ALA A 99 -7.31 -5.80 20.32
C ALA A 99 -6.21 -6.76 20.78
N ALA A 100 -5.21 -7.04 19.92
CA ALA A 100 -4.07 -7.90 20.27
C ALA A 100 -3.20 -7.28 21.37
N ILE A 101 -2.93 -5.97 21.31
CA ILE A 101 -2.19 -5.25 22.35
C ILE A 101 -2.97 -5.28 23.66
N SER A 102 -4.27 -5.02 23.66
CA SER A 102 -5.11 -5.10 24.86
C SER A 102 -5.07 -6.48 25.50
N ALA A 103 -5.21 -7.54 24.69
CA ALA A 103 -5.13 -8.93 25.16
C ALA A 103 -3.74 -9.28 25.72
N ALA A 104 -2.67 -8.73 25.15
CA ALA A 104 -1.32 -8.91 25.66
C ALA A 104 -1.11 -8.21 27.01
N ILE A 105 -1.59 -6.96 27.14
CA ILE A 105 -1.53 -6.21 28.42
C ILE A 105 -2.30 -6.95 29.51
N GLU A 106 -3.50 -7.44 29.21
CA GLU A 106 -4.31 -8.24 30.14
C GLU A 106 -3.58 -9.54 30.53
N SER A 107 -2.96 -10.20 29.57
CA SER A 107 -2.17 -11.42 29.83
C SER A 107 -0.95 -11.12 30.72
N LEU A 108 -0.29 -9.98 30.56
CA LEU A 108 0.81 -9.55 31.43
C LEU A 108 0.32 -9.24 32.85
N ALA A 109 -0.81 -8.56 32.98
CA ALA A 109 -1.40 -8.19 34.27
C ALA A 109 -1.92 -9.39 35.08
N SER A 110 -2.33 -10.47 34.40
CA SER A 110 -2.84 -11.70 35.02
C SER A 110 -1.76 -12.73 35.37
N GLY A 111 -0.48 -12.36 35.28
CA GLY A 111 0.65 -13.25 35.64
C GLY A 111 1.27 -14.00 34.46
N GLY A 112 0.97 -13.59 33.23
CA GLY A 112 1.46 -14.21 32.01
C GLY A 112 0.57 -15.36 31.53
N ARG A 113 0.98 -16.01 30.44
CA ARG A 113 0.27 -17.13 29.83
C ARG A 113 1.23 -18.24 29.49
N GLU A 114 0.95 -19.44 29.98
CA GLU A 114 1.72 -20.62 29.61
C GLU A 114 1.43 -21.00 28.15
N VAL A 115 2.43 -20.82 27.31
CA VAL A 115 2.43 -21.25 25.91
C VAL A 115 3.29 -22.50 25.80
N SER A 116 2.82 -23.50 25.05
CA SER A 116 3.64 -24.68 24.76
C SER A 116 4.75 -24.33 23.77
N ILE A 117 5.89 -23.88 24.28
CA ILE A 117 7.03 -23.37 23.47
C ILE A 117 7.48 -24.37 22.42
N GLY A 118 7.51 -25.67 22.74
CA GLY A 118 7.89 -26.70 21.77
C GLY A 118 6.94 -26.74 20.55
N HIS A 119 5.63 -26.72 20.79
CA HIS A 119 4.63 -26.71 19.72
C HIS A 119 4.60 -25.36 18.98
N ALA A 120 4.83 -24.25 19.69
CA ALA A 120 4.94 -22.91 19.10
C ALA A 120 6.15 -22.80 18.17
N LEU A 121 7.30 -23.33 18.58
CA LEU A 121 8.54 -23.32 17.81
C LEU A 121 8.42 -24.17 16.54
N VAL A 122 7.84 -25.37 16.64
CA VAL A 122 7.58 -26.24 15.49
C VAL A 122 6.66 -25.54 14.49
N PHE A 123 5.57 -24.95 14.97
CA PHE A 123 4.66 -24.20 14.11
C PHE A 123 5.35 -23.00 13.45
N ALA A 124 6.08 -22.18 14.22
CA ALA A 124 6.79 -21.03 13.69
C ALA A 124 7.84 -21.43 12.64
N ALA A 125 8.50 -22.58 12.81
CA ALA A 125 9.46 -23.11 11.84
C ALA A 125 8.75 -23.55 10.55
N ILE A 126 7.66 -24.32 10.66
CA ILE A 126 6.85 -24.77 9.51
C ILE A 126 6.27 -23.55 8.77
N SER A 127 5.71 -22.58 9.49
CA SER A 127 5.16 -21.36 8.91
C SER A 127 6.22 -20.56 8.16
N THR A 128 7.39 -20.34 8.79
CA THR A 128 8.50 -19.62 8.15
C THR A 128 8.98 -20.30 6.87
N ILE A 129 9.16 -21.63 6.90
CA ILE A 129 9.58 -22.41 5.73
C ILE A 129 8.50 -22.37 4.64
N GLY A 130 7.23 -22.51 5.03
CA GLY A 130 6.08 -22.44 4.14
C GLY A 130 5.97 -21.10 3.41
N CYS A 131 6.01 -20.01 4.17
CA CYS A 131 6.02 -18.65 3.64
C CYS A 131 7.21 -18.40 2.71
N ALA A 132 8.42 -18.83 3.11
CA ALA A 132 9.62 -18.70 2.29
C ALA A 132 9.53 -19.50 0.98
N ALA A 133 8.93 -20.70 1.01
CA ALA A 133 8.74 -21.53 -0.17
C ALA A 133 7.77 -20.88 -1.18
N VAL A 134 6.64 -20.37 -0.70
CA VAL A 134 5.67 -19.65 -1.57
C VAL A 134 6.28 -18.36 -2.10
N TYR A 135 6.99 -17.59 -1.26
CA TYR A 135 7.75 -16.42 -1.67
C TYR A 135 8.72 -16.76 -2.81
N TRP A 136 9.53 -17.81 -2.64
CA TRP A 136 10.53 -18.17 -3.64
C TRP A 136 9.91 -18.63 -4.96
N MET A 137 8.80 -19.38 -4.88
CA MET A 137 8.01 -19.79 -6.04
C MET A 137 7.50 -18.57 -6.84
N LEU A 138 6.95 -17.57 -6.15
CA LEU A 138 6.42 -16.35 -6.78
C LEU A 138 7.53 -15.40 -7.25
N ASN A 139 8.61 -15.26 -6.47
CA ASN A 139 9.75 -14.40 -6.80
C ASN A 139 10.46 -14.83 -8.08
N ARG A 140 10.46 -16.13 -8.41
CA ARG A 140 10.95 -16.64 -9.71
C ARG A 140 10.14 -16.16 -10.91
N HIS A 141 8.86 -15.82 -10.71
CA HIS A 141 7.92 -15.40 -11.75
C HIS A 141 7.54 -13.92 -11.66
N LYS A 142 8.15 -13.14 -10.75
CA LYS A 142 7.80 -11.73 -10.50
C LYS A 142 7.92 -10.80 -11.70
N LYS A 143 8.72 -11.18 -12.71
CA LYS A 143 8.92 -10.41 -13.94
C LYS A 143 7.75 -10.58 -14.92
N ASN A 144 6.89 -11.57 -14.71
CA ASN A 144 5.83 -11.91 -15.65
C ASN A 144 4.58 -11.03 -15.47
N SER A 145 4.32 -10.49 -14.26
CA SER A 145 3.15 -9.68 -13.96
C SER A 145 3.33 -8.82 -12.71
N GLY A 146 2.71 -7.64 -12.71
CA GLY A 146 2.62 -6.75 -11.55
C GLY A 146 1.90 -7.39 -10.36
N PHE A 147 0.90 -8.24 -10.61
CA PHE A 147 0.18 -8.96 -9.55
C PHE A 147 1.05 -10.01 -8.86
N ILE A 148 1.82 -10.79 -9.64
CA ILE A 148 2.78 -11.76 -9.07
C ILE A 148 3.86 -11.02 -8.26
N ARG A 149 4.31 -9.85 -8.72
CA ARG A 149 5.26 -9.01 -7.97
C ARG A 149 4.67 -8.51 -6.65
N ALA A 150 3.41 -8.08 -6.66
CA ALA A 150 2.72 -7.64 -5.44
C ALA A 150 2.60 -8.80 -4.43
N GLU A 151 2.11 -9.97 -4.87
CA GLU A 151 2.02 -11.16 -4.02
C GLU A 151 3.39 -11.62 -3.52
N ALA A 152 4.42 -11.67 -4.37
CA ALA A 152 5.77 -12.02 -3.93
C ALA A 152 6.30 -11.06 -2.85
N ASN A 153 6.01 -9.76 -2.95
CA ASN A 153 6.38 -8.80 -1.92
C ASN A 153 5.60 -9.01 -0.62
N GLN A 154 4.32 -9.39 -0.69
CA GLN A 154 3.51 -9.72 0.48
C GLN A 154 4.07 -10.95 1.19
N TRP A 155 4.30 -12.06 0.47
CA TRP A 155 4.89 -13.27 1.02
C TRP A 155 6.29 -13.06 1.59
N LYS A 156 7.06 -12.09 1.07
CA LYS A 156 8.33 -11.67 1.68
C LYS A 156 8.11 -11.06 3.07
N MET A 157 7.10 -10.20 3.23
CA MET A 157 6.76 -9.61 4.52
C MET A 157 6.24 -10.67 5.50
N ASP A 158 5.39 -11.58 5.03
CA ASP A 158 4.86 -12.69 5.84
C ASP A 158 6.00 -13.63 6.29
N THR A 159 6.98 -13.90 5.41
CA THR A 159 8.20 -14.65 5.76
C THR A 159 9.04 -13.94 6.83
N LEU A 160 9.21 -12.61 6.71
CA LEU A 160 9.95 -11.82 7.70
C LEU A 160 9.24 -11.80 9.05
N LEU A 161 7.91 -11.68 9.06
CA LEU A 161 7.09 -11.73 10.27
C LEU A 161 7.18 -13.12 10.92
N SER A 162 6.96 -14.19 10.16
CA SER A 162 7.09 -15.58 10.63
C SER A 162 8.49 -15.86 11.18
N ALA A 163 9.53 -15.36 10.51
CA ALA A 163 10.91 -15.49 10.99
C ALA A 163 11.13 -14.74 12.32
N ALA A 164 10.57 -13.53 12.48
CA ALA A 164 10.64 -12.79 13.74
C ALA A 164 9.96 -13.55 14.88
N VAL A 165 8.80 -14.16 14.63
CA VAL A 165 8.09 -15.02 15.58
C VAL A 165 8.92 -16.26 15.92
N LEU A 166 9.52 -16.91 14.91
CA LEU A 166 10.42 -18.06 15.10
C LEU A 166 11.63 -17.69 15.96
N PHE A 167 12.29 -16.57 15.70
CA PHE A 167 13.40 -16.10 16.52
C PHE A 167 12.97 -15.80 17.96
N GLY A 168 11.78 -15.20 18.15
CA GLY A 168 11.24 -14.95 19.48
C GLY A 168 10.99 -16.24 20.28
N PHE A 169 10.37 -17.25 19.67
CA PHE A 169 10.18 -18.56 20.32
C PHE A 169 11.48 -19.35 20.48
N ALA A 170 12.45 -19.21 19.58
CA ALA A 170 13.77 -19.82 19.73
C ALA A 170 14.50 -19.21 20.93
N ALA A 171 14.44 -17.89 21.10
CA ALA A 171 14.95 -17.22 22.29
C ALA A 171 14.20 -17.69 23.55
N ALA A 172 12.87 -17.80 23.51
CA ALA A 172 12.06 -18.35 24.60
C ALA A 172 12.54 -19.76 25.01
N TRP A 173 12.79 -20.62 24.02
CA TRP A 173 13.27 -21.97 24.23
C TRP A 173 14.66 -21.99 24.90
N VAL A 174 15.59 -21.14 24.47
CA VAL A 174 16.89 -21.02 25.14
C VAL A 174 16.73 -20.56 26.59
N VAL A 175 15.90 -19.54 26.86
CA VAL A 175 15.65 -19.07 28.23
C VAL A 175 15.00 -20.15 29.09
N SER A 176 14.18 -21.04 28.50
CA SER A 176 13.58 -22.17 29.22
C SER A 176 14.60 -23.18 29.78
N LEU A 177 15.81 -23.24 29.19
CA LEU A 177 16.92 -24.08 29.64
C LEU A 177 17.77 -23.39 30.74
N THR A 178 17.49 -22.12 31.05
CA THR A 178 18.21 -21.33 32.05
C THR A 178 17.41 -21.21 33.35
N PRO A 179 18.01 -20.72 34.46
CA PRO A 179 17.29 -20.47 35.71
C PRO A 179 16.14 -19.46 35.59
N TYR A 180 16.08 -18.70 34.48
CA TYR A 180 15.07 -17.68 34.21
C TYR A 180 13.74 -18.23 33.67
N ARG A 181 13.45 -19.52 33.88
CA ARG A 181 12.19 -20.16 33.44
C ARG A 181 10.93 -19.46 33.96
N TYR A 182 11.00 -18.74 35.07
CA TYR A 182 9.88 -17.94 35.59
C TYR A 182 9.42 -16.83 34.63
N LEU A 183 10.25 -16.43 33.66
CA LEU A 183 9.90 -15.44 32.63
C LEU A 183 9.08 -16.03 31.46
N MET A 184 8.98 -17.35 31.34
CA MET A 184 8.32 -18.03 30.22
C MET A 184 6.88 -17.60 29.96
N PRO A 185 6.02 -17.43 30.98
CA PRO A 185 4.65 -16.97 30.76
C PRO A 185 4.54 -15.57 30.13
N TYR A 186 5.59 -14.75 30.21
CA TYR A 186 5.58 -13.38 29.72
C TYR A 186 6.11 -13.24 28.29
N VAL A 187 6.77 -14.26 27.75
CA VAL A 187 7.46 -14.14 26.46
C VAL A 187 6.48 -13.87 25.31
N ASP A 188 5.39 -14.63 25.23
CA ASP A 188 4.39 -14.49 24.17
C ASP A 188 3.67 -13.12 24.22
N PRO A 189 3.13 -12.63 25.37
CA PRO A 189 2.59 -11.28 25.47
C PRO A 189 3.60 -10.17 25.15
N ILE A 190 4.86 -10.29 25.60
CA ILE A 190 5.90 -9.29 25.27
C ILE A 190 6.19 -9.29 23.77
N MET A 191 6.25 -10.46 23.13
CA MET A 191 6.41 -10.56 21.68
C MET A 191 5.26 -9.89 20.94
N VAL A 192 4.01 -10.08 21.39
CA VAL A 192 2.84 -9.37 20.83
C VAL A 192 3.04 -7.86 20.93
N LEU A 193 3.38 -7.33 22.11
CA LEU A 193 3.56 -5.88 22.29
C LEU A 193 4.66 -5.32 21.37
N LEU A 194 5.79 -6.03 21.24
CA LEU A 194 6.92 -5.58 20.41
C LEU A 194 6.58 -5.64 18.92
N VAL A 195 6.08 -6.78 18.45
CA VAL A 195 5.78 -7.00 17.02
C VAL A 195 4.59 -6.16 16.60
N VAL A 196 3.46 -6.24 17.30
CA VAL A 196 2.24 -5.49 16.96
C VAL A 196 2.47 -3.99 17.13
N GLY A 197 3.19 -3.57 18.17
CA GLY A 197 3.57 -2.17 18.38
C GLY A 197 4.43 -1.60 17.24
N TYR A 198 5.38 -2.37 16.71
CA TYR A 198 6.13 -1.99 15.52
C TYR A 198 5.22 -1.90 14.28
N PHE A 199 4.34 -2.89 14.10
CA PHE A 199 3.43 -2.97 12.95
C PHE A 199 2.40 -1.85 12.93
N LEU A 200 2.03 -1.27 14.07
CA LEU A 200 1.06 -0.18 14.20
C LEU A 200 1.41 1.07 13.36
N LYS A 201 2.69 1.27 13.06
CA LYS A 201 3.17 2.37 12.20
C LYS A 201 2.60 2.29 10.79
N THR A 202 2.46 1.08 10.25
CA THR A 202 1.97 0.84 8.89
C THR A 202 0.52 1.30 8.70
N PRO A 203 -0.49 0.79 9.44
CA PRO A 203 -1.87 1.22 9.27
C PRO A 203 -2.05 2.72 9.51
N ILE A 204 -1.40 3.30 10.54
CA ILE A 204 -1.51 4.74 10.81
C ILE A 204 -0.99 5.56 9.62
N ARG A 205 0.19 5.19 9.08
CA ARG A 205 0.78 5.86 7.93
C ARG A 205 -0.12 5.76 6.70
N GLU A 206 -0.63 4.58 6.38
CA GLU A 206 -1.44 4.33 5.18
C GLU A 206 -2.83 4.99 5.28
N ILE A 207 -3.46 4.99 6.45
CA ILE A 207 -4.69 5.74 6.70
C ILE A 207 -4.43 7.23 6.50
N THR A 208 -3.38 7.77 7.12
CA THR A 208 -3.05 9.20 7.01
C THR A 208 -2.79 9.59 5.56
N LYS A 209 -1.99 8.80 4.83
CA LYS A 209 -1.72 9.04 3.41
C LYS A 209 -2.99 9.02 2.57
N SER A 210 -3.84 8.02 2.77
CA SER A 210 -5.08 7.87 2.01
C SER A 210 -6.10 8.97 2.35
N PHE A 211 -6.14 9.42 3.60
CA PHE A 211 -6.99 10.54 4.02
C PHE A 211 -6.53 11.85 3.37
N LYS A 212 -5.21 12.07 3.24
CA LYS A 212 -4.68 13.21 2.47
C LYS A 212 -5.12 13.16 1.00
N GLU A 213 -5.14 11.99 0.38
CA GLU A 213 -5.64 11.82 -0.99
C GLU A 213 -7.15 12.09 -1.10
N VAL A 214 -7.95 11.65 -0.13
CA VAL A 214 -9.39 11.98 -0.07
C VAL A 214 -9.63 13.49 0.07
N LEU A 215 -8.75 14.19 0.77
CA LEU A 215 -8.78 15.65 0.92
C LEU A 215 -8.11 16.41 -0.24
N GLU A 216 -7.74 15.71 -1.32
CA GLU A 216 -7.09 16.28 -2.50
C GLU A 216 -5.82 17.09 -2.17
N MET A 217 -5.06 16.64 -1.16
CA MET A 217 -3.82 17.30 -0.78
C MET A 217 -2.74 17.13 -1.83
N THR A 218 -1.76 18.04 -1.77
CA THR A 218 -0.58 18.05 -2.63
C THR A 218 0.15 16.69 -2.61
N PRO A 219 0.59 16.17 -3.77
CA PRO A 219 1.36 14.93 -3.84
C PRO A 219 2.74 15.07 -3.19
N ASP A 220 3.50 13.97 -3.20
CA ASP A 220 4.90 13.96 -2.78
C ASP A 220 5.72 15.04 -3.51
N ARG A 221 6.69 15.64 -2.80
CA ARG A 221 7.43 16.83 -3.25
C ARG A 221 8.13 16.61 -4.59
N ASP A 222 8.55 15.39 -4.90
CA ASP A 222 9.23 15.07 -6.15
C ASP A 222 8.31 15.28 -7.36
N ILE A 223 7.04 14.84 -7.26
CA ILE A 223 6.03 15.03 -8.31
C ILE A 223 5.69 16.52 -8.44
N GLU A 224 5.48 17.21 -7.31
CA GLU A 224 5.19 18.64 -7.32
C GLU A 224 6.32 19.44 -7.98
N THR A 225 7.58 19.09 -7.68
CA THR A 225 8.76 19.77 -8.24
C THR A 225 8.86 19.53 -9.75
N GLU A 226 8.64 18.31 -10.22
CA GLU A 226 8.68 17.98 -11.65
C GLU A 226 7.66 18.80 -12.45
N PHE A 227 6.42 18.94 -11.95
CA PHE A 227 5.41 19.78 -12.60
C PHE A 227 5.77 21.27 -12.55
N LYS A 228 6.27 21.78 -11.42
CA LYS A 228 6.70 23.19 -11.32
C LYS A 228 7.83 23.50 -12.29
N THR A 229 8.83 22.63 -12.41
CA THR A 229 9.94 22.80 -13.35
C THR A 229 9.45 22.78 -14.80
N ALA A 230 8.53 21.87 -15.15
CA ALA A 230 7.95 21.83 -16.49
C ALA A 230 7.18 23.11 -16.85
N VAL A 231 6.41 23.67 -15.90
CA VAL A 231 5.67 24.91 -16.11
C VAL A 231 6.59 26.14 -16.17
N GLN A 232 7.63 26.21 -15.33
CA GLN A 232 8.61 27.30 -15.36
C GLN A 232 9.38 27.40 -16.69
N ALA A 233 9.67 26.26 -17.32
CA ALA A 233 10.29 26.23 -18.64
C ALA A 233 9.37 26.86 -19.71
N ILE A 234 8.06 26.62 -19.60
CA ILE A 234 7.05 27.20 -20.51
C ILE A 234 6.90 28.70 -20.26
N GLU A 235 6.82 29.13 -19.00
CA GLU A 235 6.76 30.57 -18.65
C GLU A 235 7.89 31.35 -19.33
N SER A 236 9.12 30.84 -19.21
CA SER A 236 10.31 31.45 -19.80
C SER A 236 10.25 31.50 -21.33
N ARG A 237 9.82 30.41 -21.98
CA ARG A 237 9.77 30.29 -23.44
C ARG A 237 8.74 31.22 -24.09
N TYR A 238 7.56 31.31 -23.47
CA TYR A 238 6.39 32.03 -23.96
C TYR A 238 6.21 33.43 -23.37
N GLN A 239 7.17 33.88 -22.54
CA GLN A 239 7.15 35.21 -21.89
C GLN A 239 5.87 35.42 -21.07
N ILE A 240 5.50 34.40 -20.30
CA ILE A 240 4.34 34.45 -19.41
C ILE A 240 4.81 35.01 -18.06
N PRO A 241 4.19 36.11 -17.55
CA PRO A 241 4.64 36.76 -16.33
C PRO A 241 4.39 35.95 -15.06
N GLU A 242 3.30 35.18 -14.99
CA GLU A 242 2.91 34.43 -13.80
C GLU A 242 2.09 33.19 -14.19
N SER A 243 2.31 32.08 -13.48
CA SER A 243 1.44 30.90 -13.51
C SER A 243 1.12 30.41 -12.11
N ILE A 244 -0.01 29.72 -12.00
CA ILE A 244 -0.42 29.03 -10.77
C ILE A 244 -0.60 27.55 -11.10
N VAL A 245 0.17 26.71 -10.41
CA VAL A 245 0.13 25.26 -10.57
C VAL A 245 -0.46 24.65 -9.32
N ARG A 246 -1.54 23.87 -9.51
CA ARG A 246 -2.15 23.06 -8.46
C ARG A 246 -2.10 21.62 -8.89
N VAL A 247 -1.58 20.77 -8.01
CA VAL A 247 -1.54 19.33 -8.24
C VAL A 247 -2.11 18.64 -7.01
N ALA A 248 -3.09 17.79 -7.23
CA ALA A 248 -3.66 16.90 -6.22
C ALA A 248 -3.53 15.45 -6.70
N LYS A 249 -3.30 14.52 -5.77
CA LYS A 249 -3.25 13.08 -6.08
C LYS A 249 -4.42 12.36 -5.44
N VAL A 250 -5.10 11.54 -6.23
CA VAL A 250 -6.18 10.66 -5.78
C VAL A 250 -5.99 9.29 -6.43
N GLY A 251 -5.63 8.28 -5.62
CA GLY A 251 -5.36 6.93 -6.12
C GLY A 251 -4.24 6.95 -7.16
N ASN A 252 -4.50 6.36 -8.34
CA ASN A 252 -3.59 6.36 -9.48
C ASN A 252 -3.78 7.53 -10.48
N LYS A 253 -4.42 8.63 -10.06
CA LYS A 253 -4.65 9.82 -10.88
C LYS A 253 -4.13 11.10 -10.23
N LEU A 254 -3.54 11.97 -11.04
CA LEU A 254 -3.20 13.35 -10.70
C LEU A 254 -4.22 14.30 -11.32
N PHE A 255 -4.80 15.16 -10.49
CA PHE A 255 -5.57 16.33 -10.92
C PHE A 255 -4.60 17.51 -10.96
N ILE A 256 -4.42 18.07 -12.14
CA ILE A 256 -3.44 19.12 -12.40
C ILE A 256 -4.20 20.28 -13.02
N ASP A 257 -4.21 21.41 -12.32
CA ASP A 257 -4.72 22.67 -12.84
C ASP A 257 -3.56 23.65 -12.99
N VAL A 258 -3.37 24.15 -14.20
CA VAL A 258 -2.38 25.16 -14.53
C VAL A 258 -3.10 26.39 -15.08
N ASP A 259 -3.01 27.50 -14.36
CA ASP A 259 -3.53 28.78 -14.82
C ASP A 259 -2.35 29.67 -15.24
N PHE A 260 -2.29 30.01 -16.53
CA PHE A 260 -1.33 30.97 -17.06
C PHE A 260 -1.96 32.36 -17.13
N ILE A 261 -1.30 33.34 -16.52
CA ILE A 261 -1.70 34.75 -16.54
C ILE A 261 -0.92 35.44 -17.66
N LEU A 262 -1.58 35.71 -18.78
CA LEU A 262 -0.96 36.26 -19.99
C LEU A 262 -0.77 37.78 -19.86
N GLY A 263 0.44 38.25 -20.18
CA GLY A 263 0.76 39.67 -20.29
C GLY A 263 0.79 40.15 -21.75
N PRO A 264 0.92 41.47 -21.99
CA PRO A 264 0.94 42.06 -23.33
C PRO A 264 2.08 41.54 -24.23
N GLN A 265 3.17 41.06 -23.63
CA GLN A 265 4.33 40.51 -24.32
C GLN A 265 4.28 38.99 -24.46
N SER A 266 3.22 38.32 -23.99
CA SER A 266 3.13 36.87 -24.10
C SER A 266 3.03 36.45 -25.56
N LYS A 267 3.75 35.38 -25.90
CA LYS A 267 3.73 34.79 -27.25
C LYS A 267 2.47 33.94 -27.51
N ILE A 268 1.62 33.75 -26.51
CA ILE A 268 0.38 32.97 -26.63
C ILE A 268 -0.74 33.92 -27.02
N VAL A 269 -1.12 33.89 -28.29
CA VAL A 269 -2.15 34.81 -28.83
C VAL A 269 -3.37 34.04 -29.31
N THR A 270 -3.14 32.90 -29.96
CA THR A 270 -4.18 32.09 -30.58
C THR A 270 -4.52 30.85 -29.74
N THR A 271 -5.66 30.24 -30.03
CA THR A 271 -6.01 28.93 -29.44
C THR A 271 -5.04 27.83 -29.85
N VAL A 272 -4.41 27.94 -31.02
CA VAL A 272 -3.37 27.01 -31.48
C VAL A 272 -2.13 27.10 -30.58
N ASP A 273 -1.72 28.30 -30.19
CA ASP A 273 -0.60 28.50 -29.25
C ASP A 273 -0.92 27.88 -27.88
N GLN A 274 -2.16 28.04 -27.42
CA GLN A 274 -2.64 27.44 -26.17
C GLN A 274 -2.61 25.91 -26.22
N ASP A 275 -3.03 25.31 -27.34
CA ASP A 275 -3.02 23.86 -27.52
C ASP A 275 -1.59 23.32 -27.61
N GLU A 276 -0.65 24.04 -28.21
CA GLU A 276 0.76 23.65 -28.21
C GLU A 276 1.35 23.64 -26.80
N VAL A 277 1.00 24.63 -25.96
CA VAL A 277 1.39 24.65 -24.53
C VAL A 277 0.81 23.45 -23.78
N ARG A 278 -0.46 23.11 -24.00
CA ARG A 278 -1.08 21.90 -23.41
C ARG A 278 -0.35 20.63 -23.83
N ALA A 279 0.02 20.52 -25.11
CA ALA A 279 0.79 19.40 -25.63
C ALA A 279 2.21 19.35 -25.01
N GLU A 280 2.86 20.49 -24.82
CA GLU A 280 4.18 20.59 -24.21
C GLU A 280 4.18 20.13 -22.74
N ILE A 281 3.22 20.57 -21.92
CA ILE A 281 3.07 20.08 -20.54
C ILE A 281 2.89 18.56 -20.51
N THR A 282 2.07 18.04 -21.42
CA THR A 282 1.78 16.60 -21.50
C THR A 282 3.04 15.80 -21.87
N ARG A 283 3.84 16.29 -22.83
CA ARG A 283 5.11 15.67 -23.23
C ARG A 283 6.15 15.73 -22.12
N ASN A 284 6.35 16.90 -21.51
CA ASN A 284 7.40 17.13 -20.51
C ASN A 284 7.15 16.35 -19.21
N THR A 285 5.89 16.02 -18.91
CA THR A 285 5.55 15.26 -17.71
C THR A 285 5.33 13.78 -18.00
N SER A 286 5.49 13.30 -19.25
CA SER A 286 5.12 11.94 -19.67
C SER A 286 5.81 10.81 -18.87
N ALA A 287 6.96 11.09 -18.25
CA ALA A 287 7.66 10.17 -17.35
C ALA A 287 6.93 9.89 -16.02
N VAL A 288 6.01 10.79 -15.61
CA VAL A 288 5.21 10.63 -14.40
C VAL A 288 4.22 9.48 -14.59
N GLY A 289 4.44 8.38 -13.87
CA GLY A 289 3.71 7.11 -13.99
C GLY A 289 2.26 7.09 -13.49
N TYR A 290 1.57 8.22 -13.47
CA TYR A 290 0.17 8.36 -13.03
C TYR A 290 -0.73 8.76 -14.21
N LYS A 291 -2.02 8.40 -14.15
CA LYS A 291 -3.01 9.01 -15.04
C LYS A 291 -3.10 10.51 -14.73
N LYS A 292 -3.27 11.34 -15.75
CA LYS A 292 -3.35 12.80 -15.57
C LYS A 292 -4.70 13.30 -16.04
N TRP A 293 -5.33 14.08 -15.18
CA TRP A 293 -6.41 14.98 -15.54
C TRP A 293 -5.82 16.39 -15.55
N LEU A 294 -5.55 16.91 -16.75
CA LEU A 294 -4.87 18.19 -16.93
C LEU A 294 -5.87 19.23 -17.41
N THR A 295 -6.05 20.28 -16.61
CA THR A 295 -6.77 21.50 -16.98
C THR A 295 -5.74 22.60 -17.18
N VAL A 296 -5.74 23.26 -18.34
CA VAL A 296 -4.87 24.43 -18.59
C VAL A 296 -5.74 25.61 -19.02
N SER A 297 -5.75 26.62 -18.16
CA SER A 297 -6.48 27.86 -18.36
C SER A 297 -5.53 28.98 -18.74
N PHE A 298 -6.00 29.90 -19.59
CA PHE A 298 -5.27 31.09 -19.99
C PHE A 298 -6.17 32.30 -19.69
N THR A 299 -5.66 33.25 -18.92
CA THR A 299 -6.40 34.47 -18.54
C THR A 299 -5.50 35.69 -18.62
N HIS A 300 -6.07 36.84 -18.96
CA HIS A 300 -5.36 38.12 -18.83
C HIS A 300 -5.51 38.70 -17.41
N ASP A 301 -6.62 38.40 -16.73
CA ASP A 301 -6.92 38.93 -15.40
C ASP A 301 -6.63 37.87 -14.33
N ALA A 302 -5.73 38.20 -13.41
CA ALA A 302 -5.28 37.32 -12.34
C ALA A 302 -6.42 36.91 -11.39
N LYS A 303 -7.54 37.64 -11.33
CA LYS A 303 -8.67 37.29 -10.45
C LYS A 303 -9.29 35.93 -10.77
N TRP A 304 -9.21 35.51 -12.04
CA TRP A 304 -9.73 34.22 -12.48
C TRP A 304 -8.82 33.04 -12.12
N ALA A 305 -7.54 33.32 -11.83
CA ALA A 305 -6.55 32.33 -11.46
C ALA A 305 -6.31 32.28 -9.94
N LYS A 306 -6.38 33.40 -9.24
CA LYS A 306 -6.13 33.49 -7.79
C LYS A 306 -7.40 33.18 -7.01
N LYS A 307 -7.28 32.50 -5.86
CA LYS A 307 -8.39 32.32 -4.92
C LYS A 307 -8.87 33.71 -4.50
N THR A 308 -9.95 34.18 -5.10
CA THR A 308 -10.65 35.37 -4.63
C THR A 308 -11.43 34.92 -3.41
N HIS A 309 -11.13 35.49 -2.24
CA HIS A 309 -12.04 35.41 -1.10
C HIS A 309 -13.29 36.21 -1.48
N LEU A 310 -14.26 35.54 -2.13
CA LEU A 310 -15.63 36.01 -2.23
C LEU A 310 -16.38 35.57 -0.99
#